data_AF-A0A7V6HG08-F1
#
_entry.id   AF-A0A7V6HG08-F1
#
_cell.length_a   1.000
_cell.length_b   1.000
_cell.length_c   1.000
_cell.angle_alpha   90.00
_cell.angle_beta   90.00
_cell.angle_gamma   90.00
#
_symmetry.space_group_name_H-M   'P 1'
#
loop_
_entity.id
_entity.type
_entity.pdbx_description
1 polymer ?
#
loop_
_entity_poly.entity_id
_entity_poly.type
_entity_poly.pdbx_seq_one_letter_code
_entity_poly.pdbx_strand_id
1 'polypeptide(L)'
;MVFDVAAEQSLTIGAETVVTNAGSINVYGTLAVDGVLENIGLIRVYGMFTVDGEYVNFGQAFSALPIGGTGVVTGAVPVGVGLAGSAADPIEINVNTVSTDGYGFTFSDGCLNFCWKGHYLLYGTGAPTANRICVARDTDVDLVLSNVNVRVTAGDVCAFDVYPGACAHLFLAGTNTFLGGSRTAGMHVPEGAAMFIDCAPGVAACPTNGALVALGSASSAGIGGHLYESSGCVTISGGHVTARGGGAAYQYGGAGIGGGHAGTGGVVTLYGGVIEAQGSYRAEAIGGGSSGGAATGHISGNAFVFANTPVAGLDFRRGVLITPDGGQMYGAASAVTADTALPADRSLIVTNGQELIIGQNVTFINNGTITNLGAIVVYGTFINNGTIIGHEPQQTPVPPAGIGAINVSADDVVLAWPSTPSPVSVLFGKDRLTDRWERLDTEWSPTNAVWPRGRQKFFKRECP
;
A
#
# COMPACT_ATOMS: atom_id res chain seq x y z
N MET A 1 -22.52 -21.30 5.86
CA MET A 1 -22.74 -21.47 7.32
C MET A 1 -21.40 -21.25 7.99
N VAL A 2 -21.35 -20.51 9.09
CA VAL A 2 -20.13 -20.27 9.88
C VAL A 2 -20.30 -20.99 11.21
N PHE A 3 -19.29 -21.74 11.62
CA PHE A 3 -19.26 -22.48 12.87
C PHE A 3 -17.99 -22.12 13.65
N ASP A 4 -18.17 -21.45 14.78
CA ASP A 4 -17.08 -20.93 15.61
C ASP A 4 -16.99 -21.70 16.93
N VAL A 5 -15.79 -22.18 17.25
CA VAL A 5 -15.48 -22.88 18.49
C VAL A 5 -14.51 -22.02 19.28
N ALA A 6 -14.97 -21.48 20.41
CA ALA A 6 -14.24 -20.52 21.23
C ALA A 6 -12.92 -21.10 21.80
N ALA A 7 -12.06 -20.21 22.30
CA ALA A 7 -10.81 -20.59 22.96
C ALA A 7 -11.08 -21.53 24.15
N GLU A 8 -10.12 -22.43 24.43
CA GLU A 8 -10.19 -23.47 25.47
C GLU A 8 -11.22 -24.59 25.24
N GLN A 9 -12.00 -24.53 24.15
CA GLN A 9 -12.88 -25.62 23.73
C GLN A 9 -12.22 -26.49 22.67
N SER A 10 -12.62 -27.76 22.62
CA SER A 10 -12.20 -28.69 21.58
C SER A 10 -13.40 -29.06 20.70
N LEU A 11 -13.17 -29.08 19.39
CA LEU A 11 -14.05 -29.72 18.44
C LEU A 11 -13.48 -31.10 18.14
N THR A 12 -14.19 -32.15 18.55
CA THR A 12 -13.80 -33.52 18.26
C THR A 12 -14.79 -34.15 17.31
N ILE A 13 -14.30 -34.65 16.17
CA ILE A 13 -15.03 -35.51 15.27
C ILE A 13 -14.71 -36.94 15.68
N GLY A 14 -15.61 -37.55 16.45
CA GLY A 14 -15.37 -38.87 17.04
C GLY A 14 -15.27 -39.99 16.01
N ALA A 15 -14.66 -41.12 16.40
CA ALA A 15 -14.28 -42.23 15.52
C ALA A 15 -15.38 -42.79 14.59
N GLU A 16 -16.64 -42.76 15.00
CA GLU A 16 -17.78 -43.25 14.21
C GLU A 16 -18.53 -42.13 13.46
N THR A 17 -17.96 -40.93 13.41
CA THR A 17 -18.60 -39.74 12.84
C THR A 17 -18.00 -39.41 11.48
N VAL A 18 -18.87 -39.09 10.52
CA VAL A 18 -18.48 -38.53 9.22
C VAL A 18 -19.05 -37.12 9.11
N VAL A 19 -18.18 -36.13 8.88
CA VAL A 19 -18.56 -34.72 8.72
C VAL A 19 -18.08 -34.23 7.37
N THR A 20 -19.00 -33.64 6.59
CA THR A 20 -18.66 -32.89 5.39
C THR A 20 -18.82 -31.39 5.66
N ASN A 21 -17.73 -30.64 5.65
CA ASN A 21 -17.75 -29.18 5.79
C ASN A 21 -17.88 -28.51 4.42
N ALA A 22 -19.02 -27.85 4.18
CA ALA A 22 -19.25 -26.98 3.02
C ALA A 22 -19.27 -25.48 3.36
N GLY A 23 -19.01 -25.13 4.63
CA GLY A 23 -19.04 -23.76 5.15
C GLY A 23 -17.68 -23.33 5.70
N SER A 24 -17.70 -22.44 6.68
CA SER A 24 -16.51 -22.01 7.42
C SER A 24 -16.53 -22.61 8.82
N ILE A 25 -15.45 -23.29 9.22
CA ILE A 25 -15.23 -23.76 10.58
C ILE A 25 -14.02 -23.00 11.14
N ASN A 26 -14.22 -22.26 12.23
CA ASN A 26 -13.13 -21.62 12.97
C ASN A 26 -13.01 -22.27 14.35
N VAL A 27 -11.83 -22.75 14.71
CA VAL A 27 -11.56 -23.41 15.99
C VAL A 27 -10.42 -22.66 16.68
N TYR A 28 -10.72 -22.03 17.82
CA TYR A 28 -9.75 -21.29 18.62
C TYR A 28 -9.06 -22.14 19.72
N GLY A 29 -9.32 -23.46 19.71
CA GLY A 29 -8.68 -24.46 20.55
C GLY A 29 -8.23 -25.69 19.75
N THR A 30 -8.59 -26.89 20.18
CA THR A 30 -8.19 -28.13 19.49
C THR A 30 -9.25 -28.60 18.51
N LEU A 31 -8.86 -28.87 17.26
CA LEU A 31 -9.64 -29.69 16.33
C LEU A 31 -9.04 -31.10 16.33
N ALA A 32 -9.78 -32.08 16.85
CA ALA A 32 -9.40 -33.50 16.81
C ALA A 32 -10.30 -34.25 15.83
N VAL A 33 -9.70 -35.01 14.91
CA VAL A 33 -10.40 -35.82 13.92
C VAL A 33 -10.03 -37.27 14.13
N ASP A 34 -10.87 -37.98 14.88
CA ASP A 34 -10.75 -39.42 15.14
C ASP A 34 -11.59 -40.23 14.13
N GLY A 35 -12.66 -39.63 13.60
CA GLY A 35 -13.52 -40.17 12.55
C GLY A 35 -13.12 -39.68 11.16
N VAL A 36 -14.09 -39.27 10.33
CA VAL A 36 -13.85 -38.76 8.98
C VAL A 36 -14.28 -37.30 8.85
N LEU A 37 -13.37 -36.44 8.38
CA LEU A 37 -13.67 -35.05 8.02
C LEU A 37 -13.36 -34.80 6.54
N GLU A 38 -14.40 -34.57 5.75
CA GLU A 38 -14.28 -34.10 4.37
C GLU A 38 -14.48 -32.58 4.33
N ASN A 39 -13.46 -31.84 3.92
CA ASN A 39 -13.56 -30.40 3.75
C ASN A 39 -13.71 -30.03 2.28
N ILE A 40 -14.84 -29.40 1.94
CA ILE A 40 -15.06 -28.72 0.66
C ILE A 40 -15.18 -27.18 0.83
N GLY A 41 -15.17 -26.70 2.09
CA GLY A 41 -15.26 -25.30 2.47
C GLY A 41 -13.94 -24.75 3.05
N LEU A 42 -14.06 -23.89 4.07
CA LEU A 42 -12.93 -23.26 4.77
C LEU A 42 -12.81 -23.79 6.21
N ILE A 43 -11.61 -24.21 6.60
CA ILE A 43 -11.28 -24.57 7.99
C ILE A 43 -10.15 -23.68 8.49
N ARG A 44 -10.29 -23.13 9.70
CA ARG A 44 -9.23 -22.43 10.43
C ARG A 44 -9.10 -22.98 11.82
N VAL A 45 -7.92 -23.49 12.16
CA VAL A 45 -7.59 -23.98 13.50
C VAL A 45 -6.50 -23.09 14.07
N TYR A 46 -6.83 -22.28 15.07
CA TYR A 46 -5.90 -21.40 15.78
C TYR A 46 -5.25 -22.08 17.01
N GLY A 47 -5.39 -23.39 17.14
CA GLY A 47 -4.71 -24.23 18.14
C GLY A 47 -4.21 -25.55 17.54
N MET A 48 -4.33 -26.66 18.30
CA MET A 48 -3.89 -27.98 17.84
C MET A 48 -4.85 -28.55 16.80
N PHE A 49 -4.33 -29.06 15.69
CA PHE A 49 -5.08 -29.89 14.76
C PHE A 49 -4.49 -31.31 14.80
N THR A 50 -5.24 -32.27 15.32
CA THR A 50 -4.84 -33.69 15.36
C THR A 50 -5.76 -34.53 14.49
N VAL A 51 -5.16 -35.42 13.69
CA VAL A 51 -5.90 -36.37 12.84
C VAL A 51 -5.42 -37.78 13.16
N ASP A 52 -6.25 -38.56 13.85
CA ASP A 52 -6.03 -39.98 14.09
C ASP A 52 -6.96 -40.88 13.25
N GLY A 53 -8.04 -40.30 12.70
CA GLY A 53 -8.91 -40.91 11.70
C GLY A 53 -8.52 -40.54 10.25
N GLU A 54 -9.47 -40.04 9.47
CA GLU A 54 -9.25 -39.60 8.08
C GLU A 54 -9.68 -38.14 7.86
N TYR A 55 -8.77 -37.35 7.29
CA TYR A 55 -9.05 -35.99 6.88
C TYR A 55 -8.79 -35.83 5.38
N VAL A 56 -9.84 -35.48 4.63
CA VAL A 56 -9.76 -35.24 3.18
C VAL A 56 -10.08 -33.79 2.87
N ASN A 57 -9.12 -33.08 2.31
CA ASN A 57 -9.26 -31.66 1.98
C ASN A 57 -9.39 -31.42 0.46
N PHE A 58 -10.58 -31.05 0.03
CA PHE A 58 -10.87 -30.52 -1.30
C PHE A 58 -11.07 -29.00 -1.32
N GLY A 59 -11.16 -28.36 -0.15
CA GLY A 59 -11.33 -26.92 0.04
C GLY A 59 -10.06 -26.21 0.53
N GLN A 60 -10.24 -25.15 1.32
CA GLN A 60 -9.14 -24.43 1.99
C GLN A 60 -9.08 -24.82 3.46
N ALA A 61 -7.89 -25.08 3.97
CA ALA A 61 -7.71 -25.41 5.37
C ALA A 61 -6.43 -24.80 5.93
N PHE A 62 -6.49 -24.44 7.20
CA PHE A 62 -5.47 -23.71 7.91
C PHE A 62 -5.33 -24.27 9.33
N SER A 63 -4.10 -24.48 9.79
CA SER A 63 -3.80 -24.74 11.19
C SER A 63 -2.61 -23.93 11.67
N ALA A 64 -2.70 -23.44 12.90
CA ALA A 64 -1.65 -22.68 13.57
C ALA A 64 -0.40 -23.52 13.85
N LEU A 65 -0.60 -24.83 14.03
CA LEU A 65 0.45 -25.81 14.28
C LEU A 65 0.45 -26.89 13.19
N PRO A 66 1.58 -27.59 12.96
CA PRO A 66 1.58 -28.77 12.11
C PRO A 66 0.52 -29.77 12.58
N ILE A 67 -0.16 -30.38 11.62
CA ILE A 67 -1.13 -31.43 11.94
C ILE A 67 -0.41 -32.59 12.62
N GLY A 68 -0.82 -32.90 13.84
CA GLY A 68 -0.37 -34.06 14.58
C GLY A 68 -1.27 -35.27 14.37
N GLY A 69 -0.91 -36.41 14.97
CA GLY A 69 -1.68 -37.65 14.90
C GLY A 69 -1.11 -38.67 13.91
N THR A 70 -1.75 -39.82 13.86
CA THR A 70 -1.30 -41.00 13.10
C THR A 70 -2.22 -41.38 11.95
N GLY A 71 -3.29 -40.60 11.75
CA GLY A 71 -4.32 -40.82 10.75
C GLY A 71 -3.91 -40.45 9.33
N VAL A 72 -4.86 -40.59 8.40
CA VAL A 72 -4.65 -40.32 6.98
C VAL A 72 -5.06 -38.89 6.65
N VAL A 73 -4.15 -38.13 6.04
CA VAL A 73 -4.42 -36.79 5.52
C VAL A 73 -4.25 -36.78 4.00
N THR A 74 -5.33 -36.47 3.28
CA THR A 74 -5.34 -36.44 1.80
C THR A 74 -5.77 -35.06 1.29
N GLY A 75 -5.07 -34.55 0.28
CA GLY A 75 -5.30 -33.19 -0.27
C GLY A 75 -4.26 -32.17 0.21
N ALA A 76 -4.50 -30.88 -0.03
CA ALA A 76 -3.60 -29.83 0.42
C ALA A 76 -3.53 -29.81 1.95
N VAL A 77 -2.36 -30.11 2.52
CA VAL A 77 -2.14 -30.25 3.96
C VAL A 77 -2.01 -28.86 4.60
N PRO A 78 -2.79 -28.52 5.64
CA PRO A 78 -2.53 -27.35 6.46
C PRO A 78 -1.26 -27.55 7.29
N VAL A 79 -0.13 -27.13 6.74
CA VAL A 79 1.08 -26.83 7.52
C VAL A 79 1.55 -25.47 7.05
N GLY A 80 1.65 -24.50 7.96
CA GLY A 80 2.04 -23.12 7.67
C GLY A 80 3.49 -23.00 7.19
N VAL A 81 3.72 -23.27 5.91
CA VAL A 81 4.54 -22.43 5.01
C VAL A 81 3.63 -21.62 4.07
N GLY A 82 2.38 -21.41 4.49
CA GLY A 82 1.36 -20.64 3.78
C GLY A 82 1.30 -19.18 4.25
N LEU A 83 0.77 -18.32 3.37
CA LEU A 83 0.55 -16.90 3.66
C LEU A 83 -0.35 -16.73 4.89
N ALA A 84 0.03 -15.81 5.78
CA ALA A 84 -0.72 -15.47 6.97
C ALA A 84 -1.87 -14.52 6.62
N GLY A 85 -3.11 -14.85 7.00
CA GLY A 85 -4.28 -14.04 6.63
C GLY A 85 -4.54 -13.99 5.11
N SER A 86 -5.50 -13.17 4.71
CA SER A 86 -5.78 -12.84 3.31
C SER A 86 -6.16 -11.37 3.19
N ALA A 87 -6.11 -10.80 1.99
CA ALA A 87 -6.53 -9.42 1.78
C ALA A 87 -7.99 -9.14 2.22
N ALA A 88 -8.88 -10.15 2.18
CA ALA A 88 -10.27 -10.03 2.62
C ALA A 88 -10.49 -10.32 4.10
N ASP A 89 -9.53 -10.96 4.75
CA ASP A 89 -9.58 -11.40 6.15
C ASP A 89 -8.14 -11.40 6.71
N PRO A 90 -7.58 -10.21 6.96
CA PRO A 90 -6.21 -10.06 7.43
C PRO A 90 -6.11 -10.44 8.91
N ILE A 91 -4.90 -10.77 9.37
CA ILE A 91 -4.68 -10.99 10.81
C ILE A 91 -4.67 -9.62 11.51
N GLU A 92 -5.64 -9.41 12.37
CA GLU A 92 -5.81 -8.16 13.10
C GLU A 92 -4.92 -8.12 14.34
N ILE A 93 -4.16 -7.03 14.49
CA ILE A 93 -3.24 -6.84 15.60
C ILE A 93 -3.37 -5.40 16.11
N ASN A 94 -3.64 -5.26 17.40
CA ASN A 94 -3.57 -3.96 18.07
C ASN A 94 -2.14 -3.71 18.57
N VAL A 95 -1.44 -2.77 17.93
CA VAL A 95 -0.04 -2.43 18.25
C VAL A 95 0.12 -1.90 19.69
N ASN A 96 -0.92 -1.31 20.27
CA ASN A 96 -0.87 -0.75 21.62
C ASN A 96 -0.98 -1.83 22.71
N THR A 97 -1.55 -3.00 22.43
CA THR A 97 -1.87 -4.02 23.44
C THR A 97 -1.26 -5.39 23.18
N VAL A 98 -0.64 -5.62 22.02
CA VAL A 98 0.08 -6.86 21.75
C VAL A 98 1.13 -7.12 22.82
N SER A 99 1.14 -8.34 23.36
CA SER A 99 1.98 -8.73 24.50
C SER A 99 2.44 -10.19 24.47
N THR A 100 1.94 -10.97 23.51
CA THR A 100 2.29 -12.37 23.30
C THR A 100 2.47 -12.65 21.82
N ASP A 101 3.12 -13.77 21.52
CA ASP A 101 3.17 -14.32 20.17
C ASP A 101 1.75 -14.52 19.60
N GLY A 102 1.68 -14.51 18.27
CA GLY A 102 0.45 -14.78 17.55
C GLY A 102 0.75 -15.46 16.21
N TYR A 103 -0.28 -15.58 15.40
CA TYR A 103 -0.11 -16.27 14.13
C TYR A 103 0.64 -15.38 13.12
N GLY A 104 1.76 -15.88 12.58
CA GLY A 104 2.60 -15.17 11.62
C GLY A 104 3.56 -14.14 12.24
N PHE A 105 3.52 -13.95 13.57
CA PHE A 105 4.40 -13.03 14.27
C PHE A 105 4.79 -13.52 15.67
N THR A 106 5.95 -13.10 16.14
CA THR A 106 6.37 -13.23 17.53
C THR A 106 6.35 -11.87 18.20
N PHE A 107 6.14 -11.82 19.51
CA PHE A 107 6.25 -10.60 20.30
C PHE A 107 7.19 -10.81 21.48
N SER A 108 8.36 -10.20 21.39
CA SER A 108 9.40 -10.25 22.42
C SER A 108 10.11 -8.91 22.52
N ASP A 109 10.45 -8.48 23.73
CA ASP A 109 11.21 -7.23 23.98
C ASP A 109 10.64 -6.00 23.26
N GLY A 110 9.30 -5.91 23.23
CA GLY A 110 8.58 -4.82 22.59
C GLY A 110 8.75 -4.78 21.06
N CYS A 111 9.12 -5.87 20.40
CA CYS A 111 9.15 -5.99 18.93
C CYS A 111 8.09 -6.99 18.48
N LEU A 112 7.13 -6.48 17.72
CA LEU A 112 6.19 -7.25 16.92
C LEU A 112 6.92 -7.69 15.65
N ASN A 113 7.45 -8.91 15.66
CA ASN A 113 8.26 -9.47 14.60
C ASN A 113 7.42 -10.35 13.68
N PHE A 114 7.06 -9.84 12.51
CA PHE A 114 6.43 -10.61 11.45
C PHE A 114 7.44 -11.57 10.85
N CYS A 115 7.22 -12.87 11.07
CA CYS A 115 8.12 -13.91 10.60
C CYS A 115 7.56 -14.69 9.41
N TRP A 116 6.26 -14.53 9.09
CA TRP A 116 5.60 -15.21 7.99
C TRP A 116 5.07 -14.22 6.97
N LYS A 117 5.16 -14.59 5.69
CA LYS A 117 4.58 -13.81 4.60
C LYS A 117 3.07 -13.74 4.79
N GLY A 118 2.41 -12.64 4.48
CA GLY A 118 0.95 -12.56 4.67
C GLY A 118 0.36 -11.16 4.69
N HIS A 119 -0.94 -11.09 4.95
CA HIS A 119 -1.75 -9.88 5.08
C HIS A 119 -2.15 -9.67 6.55
N TYR A 120 -1.81 -8.50 7.08
CA TYR A 120 -2.09 -8.12 8.46
C TYR A 120 -2.78 -6.76 8.50
N LEU A 121 -3.73 -6.62 9.42
CA LEU A 121 -4.30 -5.33 9.78
C LEU A 121 -3.66 -4.91 11.10
N LEU A 122 -2.73 -3.97 11.03
CA LEU A 122 -2.11 -3.40 12.21
C LEU A 122 -2.81 -2.09 12.54
N TYR A 123 -3.51 -2.07 13.66
CA TYR A 123 -4.25 -0.89 14.11
C TYR A 123 -3.79 -0.42 15.48
N GLY A 124 -4.00 0.87 15.75
CA GLY A 124 -3.73 1.49 17.04
C GLY A 124 -4.83 2.45 17.46
N THR A 125 -4.72 2.94 18.69
CA THR A 125 -5.63 3.96 19.24
C THR A 125 -5.22 5.39 18.85
N GLY A 126 -4.13 5.54 18.08
CA GLY A 126 -3.44 6.82 17.86
C GLY A 126 -2.56 7.27 19.03
N ALA A 127 -2.67 6.63 20.21
CA ALA A 127 -1.80 6.92 21.35
C ALA A 127 -0.39 6.35 21.11
N PRO A 128 0.69 7.04 21.56
CA PRO A 128 2.06 6.54 21.42
C PRO A 128 2.26 5.18 22.09
N THR A 129 2.96 4.27 21.42
CA THR A 129 3.47 3.02 21.98
C THR A 129 4.97 2.87 21.70
N ALA A 130 5.67 2.12 22.55
CA ALA A 130 7.06 1.70 22.32
C ALA A 130 7.14 0.33 21.62
N ASN A 131 6.01 -0.31 21.34
CA ASN A 131 5.96 -1.57 20.61
C ASN A 131 6.38 -1.34 19.15
N ARG A 132 7.60 -1.77 18.85
CA ARG A 132 8.25 -1.71 17.54
C ARG A 132 7.65 -2.72 16.60
N ILE A 133 7.80 -2.46 15.32
CA ILE A 133 7.39 -3.35 14.24
C ILE A 133 8.64 -3.83 13.51
N CYS A 134 8.76 -5.13 13.31
CA CYS A 134 9.91 -5.75 12.68
C CYS A 134 9.40 -6.70 11.59
N VAL A 135 9.95 -6.64 10.39
CA VAL A 135 9.68 -7.57 9.30
C VAL A 135 10.93 -8.43 9.11
N ALA A 136 10.82 -9.71 9.45
CA ALA A 136 11.95 -10.63 9.44
C ALA A 136 12.51 -10.83 8.02
N ARG A 137 13.78 -11.27 7.94
CA ARG A 137 14.45 -11.59 6.67
C ARG A 137 13.59 -12.52 5.81
N ASP A 138 13.69 -12.33 4.49
CA ASP A 138 13.02 -13.16 3.48
C ASP A 138 11.49 -13.24 3.64
N THR A 139 10.89 -12.25 4.33
CA THR A 139 9.46 -12.17 4.63
C THR A 139 8.83 -11.01 3.88
N ASP A 140 7.84 -11.30 3.04
CA ASP A 140 7.02 -10.29 2.35
C ASP A 140 5.70 -10.12 3.09
N VAL A 141 5.42 -8.91 3.58
CA VAL A 141 4.20 -8.63 4.34
C VAL A 141 3.40 -7.51 3.70
N ASP A 142 2.10 -7.71 3.62
CA ASP A 142 1.10 -6.70 3.29
C ASP A 142 0.49 -6.21 4.62
N LEU A 143 0.73 -4.96 4.98
CA LEU A 143 0.27 -4.36 6.23
C LEU A 143 -0.72 -3.24 5.93
N VAL A 144 -1.98 -3.43 6.31
CA VAL A 144 -2.91 -2.30 6.45
C VAL A 144 -2.61 -1.61 7.77
N LEU A 145 -2.19 -0.36 7.71
CA LEU A 145 -1.88 0.46 8.89
C LEU A 145 -3.06 1.37 9.20
N SER A 146 -3.57 1.33 10.43
CA SER A 146 -4.69 2.17 10.86
C SER A 146 -4.44 2.82 12.21
N ASN A 147 -4.13 4.12 12.22
CA ASN A 147 -3.89 4.90 13.44
C ASN A 147 -2.76 4.35 14.33
N VAL A 148 -1.70 3.81 13.71
CA VAL A 148 -0.52 3.26 14.38
C VAL A 148 0.44 4.40 14.76
N ASN A 149 0.79 4.55 16.04
CA ASN A 149 1.72 5.58 16.51
C ASN A 149 2.83 4.97 17.36
N VAL A 150 3.93 4.58 16.71
CA VAL A 150 5.10 3.99 17.38
C VAL A 150 6.16 5.07 17.59
N ARG A 151 6.51 5.31 18.85
CA ARG A 151 7.52 6.30 19.24
C ARG A 151 8.51 5.68 20.20
N VAL A 152 9.72 5.44 19.71
CA VAL A 152 10.83 4.96 20.52
C VAL A 152 11.75 6.14 20.80
N THR A 153 11.94 6.48 22.07
CA THR A 153 12.69 7.68 22.48
C THR A 153 14.08 7.38 23.03
N ALA A 154 14.44 6.10 23.15
CA ALA A 154 15.72 5.65 23.68
C ALA A 154 16.15 4.32 23.03
N GLY A 155 17.46 4.04 23.05
CA GLY A 155 18.06 2.87 22.41
C GLY A 155 18.25 3.04 20.92
N ASP A 156 19.21 2.32 20.34
CA ASP A 156 19.47 2.30 18.90
C ASP A 156 18.56 1.27 18.22
N VAL A 157 17.23 1.50 18.28
CA VAL A 157 16.20 0.61 17.74
C VAL A 157 15.15 1.37 16.93
N CYS A 158 14.72 0.78 15.82
CA CYS A 158 13.76 1.37 14.89
C CYS A 158 12.33 1.26 15.41
N ALA A 159 11.48 2.23 15.07
CA ALA A 159 10.03 2.07 15.26
C ALA A 159 9.45 1.05 14.28
N PHE A 160 9.93 1.06 13.03
CA PHE A 160 9.59 0.10 11.98
C PHE A 160 10.89 -0.38 11.32
N ASP A 161 11.14 -1.69 11.33
CA ASP A 161 12.40 -2.29 10.87
C ASP A 161 12.15 -3.34 9.78
N VAL A 162 12.63 -3.11 8.55
CA VAL A 162 12.57 -4.10 7.47
C VAL A 162 13.95 -4.72 7.28
N TYR A 163 14.08 -6.01 7.59
CA TYR A 163 15.37 -6.67 7.46
C TYR A 163 15.76 -6.88 5.98
N PRO A 164 17.06 -6.97 5.65
CA PRO A 164 17.50 -7.32 4.30
C PRO A 164 16.87 -8.62 3.80
N GLY A 165 16.46 -8.64 2.53
CA GLY A 165 15.71 -9.74 1.91
C GLY A 165 14.20 -9.69 2.13
N ALA A 166 13.71 -8.80 3.00
CA ALA A 166 12.30 -8.62 3.29
C ALA A 166 11.65 -7.51 2.45
N CYS A 167 10.34 -7.59 2.31
CA CYS A 167 9.51 -6.60 1.64
C CYS A 167 8.32 -6.21 2.52
N ALA A 168 8.17 -4.92 2.80
CA ALA A 168 7.00 -4.40 3.51
C ALA A 168 6.13 -3.58 2.56
N HIS A 169 4.93 -4.06 2.29
CA HIS A 169 3.92 -3.33 1.51
C HIS A 169 2.86 -2.76 2.45
N LEU A 170 2.75 -1.44 2.49
CA LEU A 170 1.96 -0.71 3.45
C LEU A 170 0.75 -0.10 2.76
N PHE A 171 -0.43 -0.35 3.32
CA PHE A 171 -1.70 0.22 2.90
C PHE A 171 -2.18 1.19 3.98
N LEU A 172 -2.14 2.49 3.69
CA LEU A 172 -2.39 3.53 4.69
C LEU A 172 -3.89 3.76 4.90
N ALA A 173 -4.31 3.70 6.16
CA ALA A 173 -5.58 4.18 6.68
C ALA A 173 -5.35 5.02 7.95
N GLY A 174 -6.19 6.04 8.16
CA GLY A 174 -6.01 6.97 9.28
C GLY A 174 -4.61 7.62 9.30
N THR A 175 -4.15 8.06 10.47
CA THR A 175 -2.85 8.71 10.62
C THR A 175 -1.85 7.82 11.33
N ASN A 176 -0.77 7.46 10.64
CA ASN A 176 0.28 6.59 11.16
C ASN A 176 1.56 7.40 11.43
N THR A 177 2.25 7.15 12.54
CA THR A 177 3.46 7.87 12.94
C THR A 177 4.53 6.90 13.43
N PHE A 178 5.74 7.05 12.90
CA PHE A 178 6.92 6.25 13.26
C PHE A 178 8.09 7.16 13.60
N LEU A 179 8.58 7.06 14.83
CA LEU A 179 9.78 7.73 15.32
C LEU A 179 10.70 6.69 15.95
N GLY A 180 11.82 6.42 15.31
CA GLY A 180 12.87 5.53 15.81
C GLY A 180 13.64 6.13 16.99
N GLY A 181 14.33 5.26 17.72
CA GLY A 181 15.21 5.62 18.83
C GLY A 181 16.46 6.39 18.37
N SER A 182 17.51 6.39 19.18
CA SER A 182 18.76 7.07 18.85
C SER A 182 19.34 6.58 17.52
N ARG A 183 19.76 7.51 16.64
CA ARG A 183 20.49 7.22 15.39
C ARG A 183 19.82 6.21 14.44
N THR A 184 18.49 6.08 14.52
CA THR A 184 17.71 5.22 13.63
C THR A 184 16.78 6.03 12.74
N ALA A 185 16.44 5.43 11.60
CA ALA A 185 15.42 5.94 10.72
C ALA A 185 14.04 5.84 11.39
N GLY A 186 13.11 6.71 11.00
CA GLY A 186 11.71 6.57 11.41
C GLY A 186 11.16 5.23 10.96
N MET A 187 11.41 4.91 9.69
CA MET A 187 11.16 3.60 9.10
C MET A 187 12.43 3.12 8.39
N HIS A 188 12.98 2.00 8.87
CA HIS A 188 14.25 1.48 8.39
C HIS A 188 14.07 0.62 7.14
N VAL A 189 14.76 0.99 6.07
CA VAL A 189 14.84 0.27 4.81
C VAL A 189 16.30 0.23 4.37
N PRO A 190 17.10 -0.73 4.85
CA PRO A 190 18.52 -0.86 4.49
C PRO A 190 18.69 -1.43 3.07
N GLU A 191 19.92 -1.43 2.58
CA GLU A 191 20.27 -2.13 1.35
C GLU A 191 19.82 -3.60 1.37
N GLY A 192 19.19 -4.06 0.30
CA GLY A 192 18.59 -5.40 0.20
C GLY A 192 17.17 -5.53 0.77
N ALA A 193 16.63 -4.49 1.41
CA ALA A 193 15.23 -4.43 1.81
C ALA A 193 14.40 -3.58 0.82
N ALA A 194 13.09 -3.83 0.80
CA ALA A 194 12.14 -3.05 0.01
C ALA A 194 10.92 -2.61 0.82
N MET A 195 10.43 -1.41 0.53
CA MET A 195 9.20 -0.86 1.09
C MET A 195 8.31 -0.29 -0.02
N PHE A 196 7.05 -0.67 -0.01
CA PHE A 196 6.02 -0.16 -0.91
C PHE A 196 4.95 0.52 -0.06
N ILE A 197 4.55 1.74 -0.42
CA ILE A 197 3.55 2.52 0.32
C ILE A 197 2.42 2.88 -0.65
N ASP A 198 1.20 2.53 -0.28
CA ASP A 198 -0.01 2.82 -1.04
C ASP A 198 -1.18 3.15 -0.11
N CYS A 199 -2.31 3.56 -0.67
CA CYS A 199 -3.58 3.65 0.04
C CYS A 199 -4.27 2.27 0.08
N ALA A 200 -5.06 1.99 1.12
CA ALA A 200 -5.82 0.76 1.21
C ALA A 200 -6.89 0.64 0.09
N PRO A 201 -6.92 -0.46 -0.70
CA PRO A 201 -7.92 -0.68 -1.74
C PRO A 201 -9.30 -1.00 -1.15
N GLY A 202 -10.38 -0.67 -1.87
CA GLY A 202 -11.75 -1.15 -1.54
C GLY A 202 -12.50 -0.37 -0.46
N VAL A 203 -11.87 0.60 0.20
CA VAL A 203 -12.61 1.66 0.90
C VAL A 203 -13.08 2.68 -0.14
N ALA A 204 -14.39 2.85 -0.25
CA ALA A 204 -14.99 4.01 -0.93
C ALA A 204 -14.54 5.36 -0.33
N ALA A 205 -13.77 5.31 0.76
CA ALA A 205 -13.00 6.38 1.40
C ALA A 205 -11.50 6.42 1.00
N CYS A 206 -11.13 5.92 -0.19
CA CYS A 206 -9.89 6.33 -0.85
C CYS A 206 -10.01 7.68 -1.63
N PRO A 207 -10.87 8.63 -1.22
CA PRO A 207 -10.51 10.04 -1.19
C PRO A 207 -9.91 10.35 0.19
N THR A 208 -8.71 10.94 0.19
CA THR A 208 -8.21 11.94 1.15
C THR A 208 -7.50 11.62 2.49
N ASN A 209 -7.45 10.43 3.11
CA ASN A 209 -6.98 10.40 4.54
C ASN A 209 -6.03 9.29 5.05
N GLY A 210 -5.43 8.45 4.21
CA GLY A 210 -4.32 7.58 4.64
C GLY A 210 -3.02 8.38 4.76
N ALA A 211 -2.60 8.69 5.99
CA ALA A 211 -1.41 9.51 6.26
C ALA A 211 -0.30 8.70 6.97
N LEU A 212 0.94 9.01 6.62
CA LEU A 212 2.15 8.43 7.19
C LEU A 212 3.14 9.54 7.55
N VAL A 213 3.59 9.55 8.81
CA VAL A 213 4.62 10.46 9.30
C VAL A 213 5.81 9.64 9.78
N ALA A 214 6.90 9.68 9.03
CA ALA A 214 8.14 8.98 9.34
C ALA A 214 9.23 9.99 9.74
N LEU A 215 9.72 9.87 10.97
CA LEU A 215 10.63 10.83 11.59
C LEU A 215 11.96 10.16 11.93
N GLY A 216 13.00 10.57 11.22
CA GLY A 216 14.38 10.16 11.47
C GLY A 216 14.92 10.79 12.75
N SER A 217 15.65 9.99 13.52
CA SER A 217 16.43 10.47 14.66
C SER A 217 17.73 11.13 14.19
N ALA A 218 18.59 11.50 15.14
CA ALA A 218 19.85 12.20 14.89
C ALA A 218 20.61 11.62 13.67
N SER A 219 20.71 12.43 12.61
CA SER A 219 21.46 12.12 11.38
C SER A 219 20.98 10.92 10.58
N SER A 220 19.73 10.50 10.79
CA SER A 220 19.11 9.33 10.15
C SER A 220 17.96 9.74 9.25
N ALA A 221 17.58 8.88 8.30
CA ALA A 221 16.53 9.20 7.36
C ALA A 221 15.12 9.17 8.00
N GLY A 222 14.16 9.87 7.39
CA GLY A 222 12.75 9.66 7.73
C GLY A 222 12.32 8.25 7.37
N ILE A 223 12.48 7.90 6.09
CA ILE A 223 12.30 6.55 5.53
C ILE A 223 13.60 6.16 4.82
N GLY A 224 14.20 5.04 5.19
CA GLY A 224 15.45 4.55 4.57
C GLY A 224 16.51 4.21 5.61
N GLY A 225 17.75 4.66 5.43
CA GLY A 225 18.91 4.23 6.21
C GLY A 225 19.10 4.94 7.56
N HIS A 226 19.76 4.26 8.48
CA HIS A 226 20.29 4.83 9.72
C HIS A 226 21.49 5.76 9.49
N LEU A 227 22.00 6.34 10.56
CA LEU A 227 23.30 7.02 10.55
C LEU A 227 24.39 6.11 9.96
N TYR A 228 25.12 6.59 8.94
CA TYR A 228 26.16 5.88 8.18
C TYR A 228 25.67 4.73 7.31
N GLU A 229 24.37 4.65 7.02
CA GLU A 229 23.77 3.56 6.27
C GLU A 229 23.02 4.03 5.04
N SER A 230 23.23 3.31 3.94
CA SER A 230 22.52 3.51 2.67
C SER A 230 21.10 2.96 2.74
N SER A 231 20.20 3.60 2.00
CA SER A 231 18.83 3.10 1.84
C SER A 231 18.74 1.95 0.82
N GLY A 232 17.77 1.08 1.02
CA GLY A 232 17.29 0.11 0.04
C GLY A 232 16.31 0.72 -0.95
N CYS A 233 15.30 -0.07 -1.33
CA CYS A 233 14.29 0.33 -2.31
C CYS A 233 13.03 0.89 -1.62
N VAL A 234 12.64 2.11 -1.96
CA VAL A 234 11.41 2.75 -1.48
C VAL A 234 10.53 3.12 -2.66
N THR A 235 9.30 2.60 -2.67
CA THR A 235 8.29 2.91 -3.67
C THR A 235 7.05 3.51 -3.01
N ILE A 236 6.57 4.65 -3.52
CA ILE A 236 5.34 5.30 -3.04
C ILE A 236 4.37 5.44 -4.20
N SER A 237 3.22 4.79 -4.10
CA SER A 237 2.15 4.80 -5.11
C SER A 237 0.94 5.63 -4.68
N GLY A 238 0.78 5.90 -3.39
CA GLY A 238 -0.36 6.62 -2.84
C GLY A 238 -0.14 7.10 -1.40
N GLY A 239 -1.16 7.77 -0.86
CA GLY A 239 -1.18 8.30 0.50
C GLY A 239 -0.64 9.72 0.65
N HIS A 240 -0.76 10.25 1.87
CA HIS A 240 -0.07 11.48 2.29
C HIS A 240 1.13 11.08 3.14
N VAL A 241 2.34 11.21 2.59
CA VAL A 241 3.58 10.72 3.21
C VAL A 241 4.46 11.90 3.60
N THR A 242 4.63 12.13 4.89
CA THR A 242 5.60 13.08 5.44
C THR A 242 6.83 12.32 5.94
N ALA A 243 7.97 12.53 5.29
CA ALA A 243 9.23 11.87 5.66
C ALA A 243 10.30 12.93 5.99
N ARG A 244 10.77 12.95 7.25
CA ARG A 244 11.70 13.98 7.74
C ARG A 244 12.97 13.33 8.27
N GLY A 245 14.10 13.69 7.68
CA GLY A 245 15.41 13.30 8.18
C GLY A 245 15.78 14.05 9.45
N GLY A 246 16.46 13.39 10.37
CA GLY A 246 16.91 14.02 11.60
C GLY A 246 18.27 14.71 11.42
N GLY A 247 18.45 15.81 12.15
CA GLY A 247 19.74 16.52 12.25
C GLY A 247 20.42 16.25 13.59
N ALA A 248 21.74 16.45 13.63
CA ALA A 248 22.51 16.44 14.88
C ALA A 248 23.33 17.73 15.06
N ALA A 249 23.79 17.98 16.30
CA ALA A 249 24.55 19.18 16.69
C ALA A 249 25.78 19.47 15.83
N TYR A 250 26.37 18.42 15.24
CA TYR A 250 27.57 18.50 14.39
C TYR A 250 27.27 18.60 12.90
N GLN A 251 26.11 19.14 12.51
CA GLN A 251 25.83 19.41 11.09
C GLN A 251 25.78 18.12 10.24
N TYR A 252 25.24 17.05 10.80
CA TYR A 252 25.00 15.78 10.12
C TYR A 252 23.50 15.60 9.92
N GLY A 253 23.03 15.70 8.67
CA GLY A 253 21.64 15.47 8.33
C GLY A 253 21.41 14.12 7.67
N GLY A 254 20.31 13.47 8.02
CA GLY A 254 19.72 12.40 7.21
C GLY A 254 18.76 12.95 6.15
N ALA A 255 18.51 12.15 5.11
CA ALA A 255 17.54 12.49 4.08
C ALA A 255 16.10 12.40 4.59
N GLY A 256 15.15 13.04 3.90
CA GLY A 256 13.72 12.77 4.14
C GLY A 256 13.40 11.32 3.79
N ILE A 257 13.65 10.97 2.53
CA ILE A 257 13.58 9.61 1.99
C ILE A 257 14.95 9.24 1.41
N GLY A 258 15.58 8.18 1.91
CA GLY A 258 16.87 7.71 1.43
C GLY A 258 17.88 7.49 2.56
N GLY A 259 19.13 7.89 2.38
CA GLY A 259 20.22 7.54 3.29
C GLY A 259 20.27 8.38 4.58
N GLY A 260 20.83 7.83 5.65
CA GLY A 260 21.31 8.66 6.76
C GLY A 260 22.62 9.36 6.40
N HIS A 261 23.22 10.09 7.35
CA HIS A 261 24.49 10.78 7.11
C HIS A 261 25.57 9.80 6.61
N ALA A 262 26.26 10.15 5.52
CA ALA A 262 27.20 9.33 4.75
C ALA A 262 26.61 8.06 4.08
N GLY A 263 25.29 7.87 4.15
CA GLY A 263 24.56 6.82 3.45
C GLY A 263 24.03 7.30 2.10
N THR A 264 24.05 6.43 1.09
CA THR A 264 23.49 6.73 -0.23
C THR A 264 21.95 6.63 -0.23
N GLY A 265 21.31 7.33 -1.17
CA GLY A 265 19.85 7.40 -1.25
C GLY A 265 19.13 6.15 -1.72
N GLY A 266 19.84 5.11 -2.15
CA GLY A 266 19.24 3.86 -2.63
C GLY A 266 18.43 4.03 -3.92
N VAL A 267 17.34 3.26 -4.04
CA VAL A 267 16.40 3.35 -5.16
C VAL A 267 15.09 3.92 -4.67
N VAL A 268 14.67 5.06 -5.24
CA VAL A 268 13.40 5.73 -4.89
C VAL A 268 12.52 5.86 -6.13
N THR A 269 11.30 5.33 -6.04
CA THR A 269 10.29 5.45 -7.10
C THR A 269 8.99 6.03 -6.56
N LEU A 270 8.51 7.12 -7.17
CA LEU A 270 7.27 7.79 -6.75
C LEU A 270 6.28 7.75 -7.92
N TYR A 271 5.16 7.04 -7.77
CA TYR A 271 4.09 6.92 -8.76
C TYR A 271 2.87 7.80 -8.45
N GLY A 272 2.63 8.13 -7.18
CA GLY A 272 1.41 8.81 -6.76
C GLY A 272 1.44 9.20 -5.29
N GLY A 273 0.38 9.89 -4.86
CA GLY A 273 0.27 10.43 -3.50
C GLY A 273 0.81 11.86 -3.37
N VAL A 274 0.61 12.42 -2.17
CA VAL A 274 1.18 13.70 -1.76
C VAL A 274 2.36 13.41 -0.84
N ILE A 275 3.57 13.76 -1.27
CA ILE A 275 4.80 13.43 -0.54
C ILE A 275 5.44 14.72 -0.04
N GLU A 276 5.69 14.81 1.26
CA GLU A 276 6.45 15.87 1.91
C GLU A 276 7.79 15.30 2.40
N ALA A 277 8.81 15.42 1.58
CA ALA A 277 10.15 14.94 1.89
C ALA A 277 11.03 16.10 2.41
N GLN A 278 11.62 15.92 3.58
CA GLN A 278 12.46 16.95 4.21
C GLN A 278 13.81 16.38 4.63
N GLY A 279 14.86 16.77 3.92
CA GLY A 279 16.24 16.52 4.31
C GLY A 279 16.64 17.48 5.42
N SER A 280 17.51 17.02 6.32
CA SER A 280 18.09 17.90 7.33
C SER A 280 19.35 18.60 6.81
N TYR A 281 20.26 18.99 7.70
CA TYR A 281 21.46 19.75 7.37
C TYR A 281 22.31 19.08 6.25
N ARG A 282 22.47 19.77 5.11
CA ARG A 282 23.22 19.31 3.91
C ARG A 282 22.78 17.96 3.35
N ALA A 283 21.60 17.47 3.72
CA ALA A 283 21.04 16.25 3.18
C ALA A 283 20.03 16.58 2.07
N GLU A 284 19.80 15.60 1.21
CA GLU A 284 18.78 15.69 0.17
C GLU A 284 17.40 15.39 0.77
N ALA A 285 16.36 16.03 0.24
CA ALA A 285 14.98 15.71 0.61
C ALA A 285 14.65 14.27 0.24
N ILE A 286 15.04 13.88 -0.98
CA ILE A 286 14.96 12.53 -1.50
C ILE A 286 16.33 12.20 -2.07
N GLY A 287 17.04 11.25 -1.45
CA GLY A 287 18.39 10.90 -1.84
C GLY A 287 19.35 10.65 -0.67
N GLY A 288 20.58 11.12 -0.80
CA GLY A 288 21.61 10.88 0.20
C GLY A 288 21.44 11.73 1.46
N GLY A 289 21.88 11.18 2.61
CA GLY A 289 22.15 12.04 3.76
C GLY A 289 23.34 12.96 3.48
N SER A 290 23.67 13.85 4.41
CA SER A 290 24.88 14.69 4.30
C SER A 290 26.10 13.80 4.01
N SER A 291 26.90 14.14 3.00
CA SER A 291 28.06 13.35 2.53
C SER A 291 27.72 11.96 1.94
N GLY A 292 26.44 11.68 1.70
CA GLY A 292 25.97 10.50 0.97
C GLY A 292 25.81 10.78 -0.53
N GLY A 293 25.75 9.70 -1.31
CA GLY A 293 25.42 9.78 -2.75
C GLY A 293 23.91 9.91 -2.99
N ALA A 294 23.53 10.53 -4.11
CA ALA A 294 22.14 10.69 -4.52
C ALA A 294 21.40 9.35 -4.67
N ALA A 295 20.07 9.40 -4.59
CA ALA A 295 19.24 8.26 -4.99
C ALA A 295 19.26 8.05 -6.51
N THR A 296 18.89 6.84 -6.92
CA THR A 296 18.50 6.54 -8.30
C THR A 296 17.00 6.23 -8.35
N GLY A 297 16.42 6.23 -9.54
CA GLY A 297 15.00 5.89 -9.74
C GLY A 297 14.28 7.01 -10.48
N HIS A 298 12.98 7.18 -10.21
CA HIS A 298 12.16 8.10 -10.98
C HIS A 298 10.92 8.60 -10.25
N ILE A 299 10.48 9.80 -10.64
CA ILE A 299 9.15 10.33 -10.32
C ILE A 299 8.28 10.19 -11.57
N SER A 300 7.12 9.56 -11.42
CA SER A 300 6.16 9.36 -12.49
C SER A 300 4.71 9.32 -11.98
N GLY A 301 3.78 8.96 -12.86
CA GLY A 301 2.35 8.94 -12.57
C GLY A 301 1.82 10.30 -12.11
N ASN A 302 1.21 10.31 -10.93
CA ASN A 302 0.50 11.44 -10.33
C ASN A 302 1.14 11.88 -9.00
N ALA A 303 2.44 11.60 -8.79
CA ALA A 303 3.12 12.01 -7.57
C ALA A 303 3.14 13.53 -7.44
N PHE A 304 2.72 14.05 -6.28
CA PHE A 304 2.78 15.47 -5.93
C PHE A 304 3.77 15.66 -4.78
N VAL A 305 4.97 16.15 -5.09
CA VAL A 305 6.11 16.11 -4.17
C VAL A 305 6.49 17.50 -3.72
N PHE A 306 6.58 17.70 -2.41
CA PHE A 306 7.23 18.83 -1.77
C PHE A 306 8.58 18.39 -1.23
N ALA A 307 9.64 19.07 -1.69
CA ALA A 307 11.00 18.86 -1.24
C ALA A 307 11.56 20.17 -0.67
N ASN A 308 12.23 20.10 0.48
CA ASN A 308 12.86 21.28 1.09
C ASN A 308 14.29 21.55 0.57
N THR A 309 14.84 20.66 -0.25
CA THR A 309 16.09 20.83 -0.99
C THR A 309 15.91 20.34 -2.42
N PRO A 310 16.79 20.70 -3.36
CA PRO A 310 16.75 20.16 -4.72
C PRO A 310 16.82 18.63 -4.73
N VAL A 311 16.10 17.99 -5.65
CA VAL A 311 16.10 16.54 -5.82
C VAL A 311 16.98 16.19 -7.02
N ALA A 312 18.08 15.47 -6.78
CA ALA A 312 19.04 15.05 -7.79
C ALA A 312 19.01 13.53 -7.98
N GLY A 313 19.51 13.04 -9.13
CA GLY A 313 19.67 11.61 -9.40
C GLY A 313 18.40 10.85 -9.81
N LEU A 314 17.21 11.45 -9.65
CA LEU A 314 15.95 10.88 -10.13
C LEU A 314 15.61 11.35 -11.56
N ASP A 315 15.03 10.45 -12.34
CA ASP A 315 14.43 10.74 -13.64
C ASP A 315 12.99 11.26 -13.46
N PHE A 316 12.71 12.48 -13.93
CA PHE A 316 11.40 13.13 -13.79
C PHE A 316 10.56 12.91 -15.05
N ARG A 317 9.69 11.90 -15.01
CA ARG A 317 8.89 11.49 -16.18
C ARG A 317 7.51 12.14 -16.20
N ARG A 318 6.84 12.15 -15.05
CA ARG A 318 5.49 12.70 -14.81
C ARG A 318 5.35 13.13 -13.35
N GLY A 319 4.32 13.90 -13.03
CA GLY A 319 4.03 14.33 -11.66
C GLY A 319 4.28 15.82 -11.45
N VAL A 320 4.29 16.24 -10.18
CA VAL A 320 4.62 17.61 -9.77
C VAL A 320 5.71 17.56 -8.71
N LEU A 321 6.76 18.37 -8.89
CA LEU A 321 7.81 18.56 -7.90
C LEU A 321 7.87 20.04 -7.53
N ILE A 322 7.75 20.33 -6.24
CA ILE A 322 7.88 21.66 -5.64
C ILE A 322 9.14 21.68 -4.78
N THR A 323 10.12 22.51 -5.16
CA THR A 323 11.38 22.70 -4.44
C THR A 323 11.51 24.15 -3.97
N PRO A 324 12.57 24.54 -3.22
CA PRO A 324 12.81 25.95 -2.88
C PRO A 324 13.12 26.82 -4.11
N ASP A 325 13.68 26.21 -5.16
CA ASP A 325 14.07 26.93 -6.39
C ASP A 325 12.88 27.15 -7.34
N GLY A 326 11.73 26.56 -6.99
CA GLY A 326 10.50 26.62 -7.77
C GLY A 326 9.85 25.25 -7.91
N GLY A 327 8.60 25.26 -8.34
CA GLY A 327 7.85 24.04 -8.64
C GLY A 327 7.51 23.91 -10.11
N GLN A 328 7.55 22.67 -10.59
CA GLN A 328 7.33 22.33 -11.99
C GLN A 328 6.51 21.04 -12.09
N MET A 329 5.60 21.03 -13.08
CA MET A 329 4.92 19.83 -13.53
C MET A 329 5.73 19.12 -14.62
N TYR A 330 5.73 17.78 -14.57
CA TYR A 330 6.38 16.92 -15.55
C TYR A 330 5.35 16.07 -16.30
N GLY A 331 5.65 15.78 -17.56
CA GLY A 331 4.75 15.06 -18.47
C GLY A 331 3.60 15.92 -19.00
N ALA A 332 2.78 15.34 -19.88
CA ALA A 332 1.65 16.02 -20.50
C ALA A 332 0.44 16.20 -19.57
N ALA A 333 0.22 15.26 -18.64
CA ALA A 333 -0.87 15.33 -17.68
C ALA A 333 -0.49 14.70 -16.34
N SER A 334 -0.98 15.29 -15.25
CA SER A 334 -0.77 14.84 -13.87
C SER A 334 -1.98 15.24 -13.03
N ALA A 335 -2.45 14.31 -12.19
CA ALA A 335 -3.58 14.56 -11.30
C ALA A 335 -3.13 14.79 -9.84
N VAL A 336 -3.79 15.72 -9.16
CA VAL A 336 -3.79 15.82 -7.70
C VAL A 336 -4.84 14.84 -7.18
N THR A 337 -4.41 13.79 -6.50
CA THR A 337 -5.27 12.67 -6.09
C THR A 337 -5.61 12.65 -4.61
N ALA A 338 -5.11 13.60 -3.83
CA ALA A 338 -5.42 13.78 -2.42
C ALA A 338 -5.36 15.26 -2.05
N ASP A 339 -6.06 15.62 -0.98
CA ASP A 339 -6.09 16.99 -0.47
C ASP A 339 -4.67 17.51 -0.24
N THR A 340 -4.39 18.69 -0.78
CA THR A 340 -3.08 19.32 -0.63
C THR A 340 -3.15 20.81 -0.86
N ALA A 341 -2.11 21.51 -0.42
CA ALA A 341 -1.99 22.94 -0.58
C ALA A 341 -0.61 23.31 -1.12
N LEU A 342 -0.56 24.17 -2.13
CA LEU A 342 0.67 24.85 -2.50
C LEU A 342 0.98 25.90 -1.42
N PRO A 343 2.11 25.80 -0.69
CA PRO A 343 2.45 26.76 0.36
C PRO A 343 2.70 28.17 -0.18
N ALA A 344 2.54 29.19 0.67
CA ALA A 344 2.62 30.59 0.28
C ALA A 344 4.01 31.03 -0.23
N ASP A 345 5.07 30.39 0.25
CA ASP A 345 6.45 30.62 -0.16
C ASP A 345 6.86 29.82 -1.41
N ARG A 346 5.91 29.14 -2.07
CA ARG A 346 6.18 28.23 -3.19
C ARG A 346 5.48 28.64 -4.46
N SER A 347 6.04 28.15 -5.57
CA SER A 347 5.49 28.35 -6.91
C SER A 347 5.27 27.03 -7.62
N LEU A 348 4.37 27.03 -8.60
CA LEU A 348 4.14 25.93 -9.53
C LEU A 348 3.99 26.46 -10.94
N ILE A 349 4.72 25.89 -11.88
CA ILE A 349 4.60 26.17 -13.31
C ILE A 349 3.92 24.99 -14.01
N VAL A 350 2.81 25.29 -14.69
CA VAL A 350 2.13 24.40 -15.64
C VAL A 350 2.38 24.99 -17.04
N THR A 351 3.24 24.35 -17.82
CA THR A 351 3.67 24.88 -19.13
C THR A 351 2.69 24.55 -20.25
N ASN A 352 2.85 25.18 -21.42
CA ASN A 352 2.00 24.93 -22.57
C ASN A 352 2.02 23.45 -22.98
N GLY A 353 0.85 22.88 -23.28
CA GLY A 353 0.67 21.45 -23.56
C GLY A 353 0.63 20.55 -22.32
N GLN A 354 0.69 21.12 -21.11
CA GLN A 354 0.49 20.38 -19.87
C GLN A 354 -0.91 20.60 -19.29
N GLU A 355 -1.43 19.58 -18.63
CA GLU A 355 -2.73 19.58 -17.96
C GLU A 355 -2.61 19.11 -16.50
N LEU A 356 -2.80 20.04 -15.55
CA LEU A 356 -2.93 19.72 -14.14
C LEU A 356 -4.40 19.45 -13.80
N ILE A 357 -4.68 18.23 -13.34
CA ILE A 357 -6.03 17.79 -13.03
C ILE A 357 -6.25 17.81 -11.52
N ILE A 358 -7.24 18.54 -11.02
CA ILE A 358 -7.68 18.41 -9.63
C ILE A 358 -8.77 17.34 -9.59
N GLY A 359 -8.44 16.20 -8.99
CA GLY A 359 -9.30 15.01 -8.98
C GLY A 359 -10.64 15.23 -8.28
N GLN A 360 -11.61 14.35 -8.55
CA GLN A 360 -12.89 14.37 -7.83
C GLN A 360 -12.68 14.15 -6.33
N ASN A 361 -13.51 14.79 -5.50
CA ASN A 361 -13.42 14.72 -4.04
C ASN A 361 -12.05 15.12 -3.46
N VAL A 362 -11.26 15.88 -4.22
CA VAL A 362 -9.97 16.43 -3.78
C VAL A 362 -10.08 17.95 -3.68
N THR A 363 -9.52 18.50 -2.62
CA THR A 363 -9.34 19.92 -2.40
C THR A 363 -7.89 20.30 -2.66
N PHE A 364 -7.67 21.17 -3.65
CA PHE A 364 -6.37 21.80 -3.87
C PHE A 364 -6.45 23.28 -3.48
N ILE A 365 -5.58 23.69 -2.56
CA ILE A 365 -5.50 25.08 -2.08
C ILE A 365 -4.24 25.74 -2.63
N ASN A 366 -4.39 26.74 -3.50
CA ASN A 366 -3.27 27.60 -3.86
C ASN A 366 -3.10 28.72 -2.83
N ASN A 367 -2.07 28.65 -1.98
CA ASN A 367 -1.64 29.79 -1.18
C ASN A 367 -0.41 30.51 -1.79
N GLY A 368 0.25 29.89 -2.77
CA GLY A 368 1.48 30.38 -3.39
C GLY A 368 1.25 31.06 -4.74
N THR A 369 2.20 30.89 -5.67
CA THR A 369 2.10 31.43 -7.02
C THR A 369 2.02 30.33 -8.07
N ILE A 370 0.94 30.30 -8.86
CA ILE A 370 0.80 29.38 -9.99
C ILE A 370 0.99 30.15 -11.29
N THR A 371 1.94 29.74 -12.10
CA THR A 371 2.07 30.18 -13.50
C THR A 371 1.46 29.12 -14.40
N ASN A 372 0.24 29.37 -14.85
CA ASN A 372 -0.52 28.46 -15.71
C ASN A 372 -0.49 28.93 -17.17
N LEU A 373 0.41 28.34 -17.95
CA LEU A 373 0.49 28.51 -19.41
C LEU A 373 -0.13 27.32 -20.17
N GLY A 374 -0.47 26.25 -19.46
CA GLY A 374 -1.19 25.08 -19.97
C GLY A 374 -2.66 25.12 -19.59
N ALA A 375 -3.16 24.02 -19.01
CA ALA A 375 -4.50 23.90 -18.50
C ALA A 375 -4.51 23.42 -17.04
N ILE A 376 -5.42 23.98 -16.25
CA ILE A 376 -5.79 23.44 -14.93
C ILE A 376 -7.26 23.04 -15.02
N VAL A 377 -7.53 21.74 -14.91
CA VAL A 377 -8.87 21.16 -15.03
C VAL A 377 -9.33 20.71 -13.66
N VAL A 378 -10.46 21.24 -13.19
CA VAL A 378 -10.92 21.03 -11.82
C VAL A 378 -12.18 20.18 -11.82
N TYR A 379 -12.06 18.92 -11.37
CA TYR A 379 -13.20 18.07 -11.02
C TYR A 379 -13.53 18.12 -9.52
N GLY A 380 -12.55 18.41 -8.69
CA GLY A 380 -12.73 18.59 -7.24
C GLY A 380 -13.04 20.03 -6.85
N THR A 381 -12.40 20.46 -5.76
CA THR A 381 -12.46 21.81 -5.22
C THR A 381 -11.10 22.49 -5.42
N PHE A 382 -11.09 23.68 -6.03
CA PHE A 382 -9.91 24.51 -6.16
C PHE A 382 -10.11 25.82 -5.40
N ILE A 383 -9.28 26.08 -4.40
CA ILE A 383 -9.34 27.30 -3.58
C ILE A 383 -8.11 28.15 -3.88
N ASN A 384 -8.30 29.38 -4.35
CA ASN A 384 -7.21 30.31 -4.60
C ASN A 384 -7.11 31.40 -3.54
N ASN A 385 -6.13 31.29 -2.65
CA ASN A 385 -5.72 32.34 -1.72
C ASN A 385 -4.46 33.09 -2.20
N GLY A 386 -3.76 32.53 -3.19
CA GLY A 386 -2.52 33.04 -3.74
C GLY A 386 -2.68 33.75 -5.08
N THR A 387 -1.60 33.74 -5.86
CA THR A 387 -1.53 34.38 -7.18
C THR A 387 -1.65 33.34 -8.29
N ILE A 388 -2.41 33.65 -9.34
CA ILE A 388 -2.44 32.91 -10.60
C ILE A 388 -1.98 33.85 -11.71
N ILE A 389 -1.04 33.39 -12.53
CA ILE A 389 -0.52 34.09 -13.70
C ILE A 389 -0.84 33.22 -14.92
N GLY A 390 -1.50 33.77 -15.93
CA GLY A 390 -1.84 33.07 -17.16
C GLY A 390 -3.30 32.62 -17.20
N HIS A 391 -3.57 31.41 -17.68
CA HIS A 391 -4.93 30.90 -17.85
C HIS A 391 -5.60 30.62 -16.49
N GLU A 392 -6.87 30.99 -16.37
CA GLU A 392 -7.68 30.66 -15.20
C GLU A 392 -7.96 29.15 -15.11
N PRO A 393 -8.00 28.56 -13.90
CA PRO A 393 -8.47 27.20 -13.70
C PRO A 393 -9.89 27.00 -14.23
N GLN A 394 -10.13 25.89 -14.92
CA GLN A 394 -11.43 25.57 -15.50
C GLN A 394 -12.16 24.51 -14.69
N GLN A 395 -13.26 24.93 -14.03
CA GLN A 395 -14.17 24.00 -13.37
C GLN A 395 -14.88 23.15 -14.41
N THR A 396 -14.72 21.84 -14.31
CA THR A 396 -15.41 20.87 -15.15
C THR A 396 -16.55 20.24 -14.35
N PRO A 397 -17.77 20.14 -14.91
CA PRO A 397 -18.86 19.43 -14.26
C PRO A 397 -18.46 17.98 -13.97
N VAL A 398 -18.59 17.55 -12.72
CA VAL A 398 -18.41 16.16 -12.33
C VAL A 398 -19.59 15.36 -12.88
N PRO A 399 -19.39 14.30 -13.69
CA PRO A 399 -20.48 13.40 -14.05
C PRO A 399 -21.08 12.80 -12.78
N PRO A 400 -22.41 12.67 -12.66
CA PRO A 400 -23.04 12.07 -11.49
C PRO A 400 -22.41 10.71 -11.15
N ALA A 401 -22.10 10.48 -9.88
CA ALA A 401 -21.58 9.20 -9.41
C ALA A 401 -22.58 8.08 -9.79
N GLY A 402 -22.13 7.11 -10.60
CA GLY A 402 -22.90 5.90 -10.89
C GLY A 402 -23.37 5.72 -12.34
N ILE A 403 -23.07 6.63 -13.27
CA ILE A 403 -23.32 6.37 -14.70
C ILE A 403 -21.99 6.48 -15.44
N GLY A 404 -21.48 5.35 -15.95
CA GLY A 404 -20.38 5.38 -16.92
C GLY A 404 -20.81 6.25 -18.09
N ALA A 405 -20.01 7.26 -18.44
CA ALA A 405 -20.31 8.08 -19.59
C ALA A 405 -20.14 7.22 -20.85
N ILE A 406 -21.24 7.01 -21.57
CA ILE A 406 -21.22 6.50 -22.94
C ILE A 406 -21.07 7.73 -23.85
N ASN A 407 -19.86 7.96 -24.35
CA ASN A 407 -19.63 8.96 -25.39
C ASN A 407 -19.73 8.26 -26.75
N VAL A 408 -20.71 8.64 -27.55
CA VAL A 408 -20.88 8.17 -28.92
C VAL A 408 -20.40 9.27 -29.86
N SER A 409 -19.32 9.03 -30.60
CA SER A 409 -18.90 9.86 -31.73
C SER A 409 -19.48 9.30 -33.03
N ALA A 410 -19.23 9.98 -34.16
CA ALA A 410 -19.67 9.48 -35.47
C ALA A 410 -19.10 8.07 -35.79
N ASP A 411 -17.95 7.72 -35.21
CA ASP A 411 -17.17 6.54 -35.58
C ASP A 411 -16.99 5.53 -34.43
N ASP A 412 -17.10 5.95 -33.16
CA ASP A 412 -16.79 5.10 -31.99
C ASP A 412 -17.78 5.26 -30.81
N VAL A 413 -17.93 4.19 -30.02
CA VAL A 413 -18.58 4.20 -28.70
C VAL A 413 -17.53 4.01 -27.62
N VAL A 414 -17.35 5.02 -26.76
CA VAL A 414 -16.41 5.00 -25.63
C VAL A 414 -17.17 4.82 -24.33
N LEU A 415 -16.86 3.75 -23.60
CA LEU A 415 -17.28 3.55 -22.21
C LEU A 415 -16.17 4.04 -21.27
N ALA A 416 -16.41 5.15 -20.59
CA ALA A 416 -15.49 5.65 -19.56
C ALA A 416 -16.06 5.37 -18.16
N TRP A 417 -15.30 4.67 -17.32
CA TRP A 417 -15.60 4.52 -15.90
C TRP A 417 -14.95 5.68 -15.12
N PRO A 418 -15.72 6.48 -14.37
CA PRO A 418 -15.20 7.67 -13.71
C PRO A 418 -14.34 7.38 -12.47
N SER A 419 -14.25 6.13 -12.01
CA SER A 419 -13.61 5.78 -10.74
C SER A 419 -12.23 5.12 -10.85
N THR A 420 -11.62 5.02 -12.05
CA THR A 420 -10.24 4.50 -12.17
C THR A 420 -9.26 5.60 -12.60
N PRO A 421 -8.05 5.68 -11.99
CA PRO A 421 -7.00 6.67 -12.33
C PRO A 421 -6.43 6.56 -13.77
N SER A 422 -6.98 5.65 -14.58
CA SER A 422 -6.70 5.49 -16.00
C SER A 422 -8.03 5.08 -16.65
N PRO A 423 -8.56 5.83 -17.63
CA PRO A 423 -9.75 5.41 -18.33
C PRO A 423 -9.45 4.11 -19.08
N VAL A 424 -10.15 3.03 -18.78
CA VAL A 424 -10.13 1.83 -19.60
C VAL A 424 -10.94 2.14 -20.87
N SER A 425 -10.26 2.50 -21.96
CA SER A 425 -10.90 2.67 -23.26
C SER A 425 -11.16 1.31 -23.88
N VAL A 426 -12.42 0.86 -23.91
CA VAL A 426 -12.82 -0.29 -24.74
C VAL A 426 -13.35 0.25 -26.07
N LEU A 427 -12.60 0.02 -27.15
CA LEU A 427 -12.98 0.43 -28.51
C LEU A 427 -13.90 -0.65 -29.13
N PHE A 428 -15.13 -0.29 -29.48
CA PHE A 428 -16.01 -1.13 -30.29
C PHE A 428 -16.19 -0.49 -31.67
N GLY A 429 -15.88 -1.23 -32.74
CA GLY A 429 -16.26 -0.83 -34.10
C GLY A 429 -17.78 -0.88 -34.25
N LYS A 430 -18.36 0.14 -34.88
CA LYS A 430 -19.80 0.37 -35.07
C LYS A 430 -20.54 -0.84 -35.68
N ASP A 431 -19.83 -1.67 -36.45
CA ASP A 431 -20.35 -2.83 -37.17
C ASP A 431 -20.71 -4.04 -36.27
N ARG A 432 -20.41 -3.97 -34.96
CA ARG A 432 -20.65 -5.06 -33.99
C ARG A 432 -21.77 -4.81 -33.00
N LEU A 433 -22.49 -3.70 -33.11
CA LEU A 433 -23.67 -3.42 -32.29
C LEU A 433 -24.93 -3.71 -33.14
N THR A 434 -25.39 -4.95 -33.10
CA THR A 434 -26.73 -5.31 -33.59
C THR A 434 -27.69 -5.44 -32.40
N ASP A 435 -28.89 -4.86 -32.53
CA ASP A 435 -29.94 -4.72 -31.49
C ASP A 435 -30.57 -6.04 -30.97
N ARG A 436 -29.85 -7.17 -31.02
CA ARG A 436 -30.35 -8.47 -30.56
C ARG A 436 -29.30 -9.17 -29.72
N TRP A 437 -29.44 -9.05 -28.41
CA TRP A 437 -28.77 -9.90 -27.45
C TRP A 437 -29.46 -11.28 -27.46
N GLU A 438 -28.93 -12.23 -28.22
CA GLU A 438 -29.27 -13.65 -28.09
C GLU A 438 -28.08 -14.42 -27.53
N ARG A 439 -28.41 -15.34 -26.62
CA ARG A 439 -27.51 -16.25 -25.91
C ARG A 439 -26.73 -17.11 -26.90
N LEU A 440 -25.41 -16.92 -26.97
CA LEU A 440 -24.53 -17.81 -27.72
C LEU A 440 -23.99 -18.92 -26.79
N ASP A 441 -24.79 -19.98 -26.63
CA ASP A 441 -24.25 -21.30 -26.30
C ASP A 441 -23.71 -21.89 -27.61
N THR A 442 -22.39 -22.02 -27.77
CA THR A 442 -21.70 -23.16 -28.44
C THR A 442 -20.19 -22.93 -28.56
N GLU A 443 -19.44 -24.00 -28.25
CA GLU A 443 -18.03 -24.19 -28.57
C GLU A 443 -17.81 -24.24 -30.09
N TRP A 444 -16.90 -23.42 -30.62
CA TRP A 444 -16.07 -23.83 -31.77
C TRP A 444 -14.85 -22.90 -31.92
N SER A 445 -13.67 -23.51 -31.96
CA SER A 445 -12.46 -22.92 -32.55
C SER A 445 -12.34 -23.46 -33.98
N PRO A 446 -12.09 -22.59 -34.97
CA PRO A 446 -10.92 -22.90 -35.80
C PRO A 446 -10.09 -21.67 -36.23
N THR A 447 -8.78 -21.85 -36.04
CA THR A 447 -7.67 -21.44 -36.91
C THR A 447 -7.13 -19.99 -36.92
N ASN A 448 -5.91 -19.89 -36.36
CA ASN A 448 -4.78 -19.04 -36.71
C ASN A 448 -4.91 -17.51 -36.63
N ALA A 449 -4.74 -16.97 -35.42
CA ALA A 449 -3.93 -15.77 -35.20
C ALA A 449 -3.33 -15.78 -33.78
N VAL A 450 -2.02 -15.52 -33.71
CA VAL A 450 -1.19 -15.50 -32.50
C VAL A 450 -1.71 -14.46 -31.50
N TRP A 451 -2.00 -14.88 -30.27
CA TRP A 451 -2.39 -13.99 -29.17
C TRP A 451 -1.14 -13.36 -28.50
N PRO A 452 -1.05 -12.03 -28.39
CA PRO A 452 -0.21 -11.40 -27.37
C PRO A 452 -0.87 -11.56 -25.99
N ARG A 453 -0.09 -12.02 -25.01
CA ARG A 453 -0.49 -12.22 -23.62
C ARG A 453 -1.05 -10.94 -23.01
N GLY A 454 -2.16 -11.06 -22.27
CA GLY A 454 -2.64 -10.05 -21.32
C GLY A 454 -3.92 -9.32 -21.74
N ARG A 455 -5.07 -10.01 -21.80
CA ARG A 455 -6.38 -9.37 -21.65
C ARG A 455 -7.27 -10.21 -20.74
N GLN A 456 -7.60 -9.63 -19.58
CA GLN A 456 -8.55 -10.20 -18.63
C GLN A 456 -9.92 -10.31 -19.29
N LYS A 457 -10.53 -11.50 -19.20
CA LYS A 457 -11.96 -11.70 -19.50
C LYS A 457 -12.72 -11.39 -18.21
N PHE A 458 -13.64 -10.43 -18.23
CA PHE A 458 -14.59 -10.23 -17.15
C PHE A 458 -15.93 -10.86 -17.52
N PHE A 459 -16.44 -11.72 -16.64
CA PHE A 459 -17.82 -12.19 -16.63
C PHE A 459 -18.58 -11.43 -15.53
N LYS A 460 -19.79 -10.95 -15.83
CA LYS A 460 -20.69 -10.40 -14.81
C LYS A 460 -21.58 -11.52 -14.30
N ARG A 461 -21.55 -11.77 -12.98
CA ARG A 461 -22.58 -12.55 -12.27
C ARG A 461 -23.73 -11.60 -11.98
N GLU A 462 -24.93 -11.91 -12.47
CA GLU A 462 -26.14 -11.27 -11.96
C GLU A 462 -26.63 -12.06 -10.76
N CYS A 463 -26.83 -11.37 -9.63
CA CYS A 463 -27.68 -11.85 -8.56
C CYS A 463 -28.68 -10.73 -8.24
N PRO A 464 -29.92 -11.11 -7.88
CA PRO A 464 -31.11 -10.26 -7.90
C PRO A 464 -31.03 -9.03 -7.00
#